data_AF-A0A8B9ICQ8-F1
#
_entry.id   AF-A0A8B9ICQ8-F1
#
_cell.length_a   1.000
_cell.length_b   1.000
_cell.length_c   1.000
_cell.angle_alpha   90.00
_cell.angle_beta   90.00
_cell.angle_gamma   90.00
#
_symmetry.space_group_name_H-M   'P 1'
#
loop_
_entity.id
_entity.type
_entity.pdbx_description
1 polymer ?
#
loop_
_entity_poly.entity_id
_entity_poly.type
_entity_poly.pdbx_seq_one_letter_code
_entity_poly.pdbx_strand_id
1 'polypeptide(L)'
;YCFSVFIPQKSLSSVQVRHTTNKVSPDPQIDRERTFGVPLEALVQDATQCGVPFLVTQMVEYLEVFGLQHVGIFRISGSVNKVKELKQKYNQGEKVDLINHGDVDSVASLLKLFLKELPVAVFPDNVCNLRQLLSCLPEAHQNLLQFLSAFLLKIATYSAVNFMTLENLAVVFGPALFK
;
A
#
# COMPACT_ATOMS: atom_id res chain seq x y z
N TYR A 1 -11.68 -15.05 6.06
CA TYR A 1 -11.34 -13.62 6.19
C TYR A 1 -10.31 -13.50 7.30
N CYS A 2 -9.04 -13.35 6.92
CA CYS A 2 -7.87 -13.52 7.77
C CYS A 2 -7.67 -12.27 8.66
N PHE A 3 -8.56 -12.08 9.64
CA PHE A 3 -8.44 -11.01 10.64
C PHE A 3 -8.21 -11.63 12.02
N SER A 4 -7.02 -12.16 12.21
CA SER A 4 -6.38 -12.40 13.50
C SER A 4 -4.99 -12.95 13.22
N VAL A 5 -4.04 -12.70 14.13
CA VAL A 5 -2.60 -13.04 14.06
C VAL A 5 -1.84 -11.89 13.36
N PHE A 6 -1.12 -11.00 14.04
CA PHE A 6 -0.08 -11.29 15.02
C PHE A 6 0.30 -10.02 15.80
N ILE A 7 0.26 -10.08 17.13
CA ILE A 7 1.11 -9.23 17.99
C ILE A 7 2.36 -10.05 18.30
N PRO A 8 3.56 -9.66 17.84
CA PRO A 8 4.77 -10.24 18.39
C PRO A 8 5.21 -9.43 19.62
N GLN A 9 4.93 -9.96 20.81
CA GLN A 9 5.85 -9.78 21.93
C GLN A 9 7.09 -10.65 21.71
N LYS A 10 8.28 -10.04 21.72
CA LYS A 10 9.57 -10.58 22.20
C LYS A 10 10.63 -9.49 21.99
N SER A 11 11.12 -8.87 23.05
CA SER A 11 12.22 -9.31 23.93
C SER A 11 13.53 -8.62 23.52
N LEU A 12 13.96 -7.68 24.38
CA LEU A 12 15.26 -7.04 24.36
C LEU A 12 16.37 -8.08 24.52
N SER A 13 17.31 -8.12 23.58
CA SER A 13 18.63 -8.69 23.82
C SER A 13 19.69 -8.03 22.95
N SER A 14 20.52 -7.25 23.65
CA SER A 14 21.97 -7.12 23.50
C SER A 14 22.55 -6.73 22.14
N VAL A 15 22.90 -5.45 22.05
CA VAL A 15 23.88 -4.89 21.11
C VAL A 15 25.25 -5.57 21.27
N GLN A 16 25.87 -5.96 20.16
CA GLN A 16 27.31 -6.18 20.10
C GLN A 16 27.87 -5.54 18.82
N VAL A 17 28.55 -4.40 19.01
CA VAL A 17 29.27 -3.64 17.98
C VAL A 17 30.58 -4.35 17.66
N ARG A 18 30.85 -4.60 16.37
CA ARG A 18 32.21 -4.84 15.87
C ARG A 18 32.44 -4.05 14.59
N HIS A 19 33.28 -3.03 14.70
CA HIS A 19 33.90 -2.33 13.59
C HIS A 19 34.92 -3.25 12.91
N THR A 20 34.89 -3.36 11.58
CA THR A 20 36.10 -3.45 10.75
C THR A 20 35.85 -2.83 9.37
N THR A 21 36.84 -2.04 8.94
CA THR A 21 36.98 -1.36 7.65
C THR A 21 37.20 -2.35 6.50
N ASN A 22 36.67 -2.08 5.30
CA ASN A 22 37.41 -2.21 4.03
C ASN A 22 36.63 -1.66 2.81
N LYS A 23 37.36 -0.96 1.93
CA LYS A 23 36.92 -0.44 0.62
C LYS A 23 36.65 -1.58 -0.35
N VAL A 24 35.51 -1.56 -1.04
CA VAL A 24 35.25 -2.35 -2.26
C VAL A 24 34.44 -1.49 -3.25
N SER A 25 34.81 -1.59 -4.52
CA SER A 25 34.36 -0.89 -5.74
C SER A 25 32.83 -0.86 -5.96
N PRO A 26 32.30 0.04 -6.81
CA PRO A 26 30.85 0.13 -7.05
C PRO A 26 30.39 -1.03 -7.94
N ASP A 27 29.86 -2.06 -7.31
CA ASP A 27 29.01 -3.08 -7.95
C ASP A 27 27.73 -2.39 -8.46
N PRO A 28 27.12 -2.82 -9.59
CA PRO A 28 25.87 -2.24 -10.04
C PRO A 28 24.80 -2.58 -9.00
N GLN A 29 24.42 -1.58 -8.20
CA GLN A 29 23.40 -1.71 -7.18
C GLN A 29 22.08 -2.11 -7.85
N ILE A 30 21.80 -3.41 -7.86
CA ILE A 30 20.46 -3.92 -8.10
C ILE A 30 19.60 -3.30 -7.00
N ASP A 31 18.70 -2.39 -7.39
CA ASP A 31 17.68 -1.72 -6.56
C ASP A 31 16.76 -2.77 -5.90
N ARG A 32 17.27 -3.58 -4.96
CA ARG A 32 16.53 -4.67 -4.31
C ARG A 32 15.52 -4.17 -3.27
N GLU A 33 15.50 -2.88 -2.99
CA GLU A 33 14.67 -2.28 -1.93
C GLU A 33 13.59 -1.32 -2.45
N ARG A 34 13.51 -1.10 -3.77
CA ARG A 34 12.49 -0.20 -4.33
C ARG A 34 11.12 -0.87 -4.27
N THR A 35 10.18 -0.28 -3.51
CA THR A 35 8.82 -0.80 -3.31
C THR A 35 7.78 -0.16 -4.24
N PHE A 36 8.01 1.09 -4.66
CA PHE A 36 7.15 1.80 -5.62
C PHE A 36 7.66 1.67 -7.05
N GLY A 37 6.74 1.53 -8.01
CA GLY A 37 7.10 1.47 -9.45
C GLY A 37 7.64 0.12 -9.91
N VAL A 38 7.58 -0.92 -9.07
CA VAL A 38 7.99 -2.28 -9.42
C VAL A 38 6.77 -3.19 -9.63
N PRO A 39 6.88 -4.29 -10.39
CA PRO A 39 5.78 -5.25 -10.57
C PRO A 39 5.31 -5.80 -9.24
N LEU A 40 4.00 -6.02 -9.09
CA LEU A 40 3.41 -6.48 -7.85
C LEU A 40 4.00 -7.83 -7.42
N GLU A 41 4.29 -8.71 -8.38
CA GLU A 41 4.91 -10.02 -8.19
C GLU A 41 6.28 -9.94 -7.52
N ALA A 42 7.04 -8.87 -7.76
CA ALA A 42 8.34 -8.66 -7.12
C ALA A 42 8.20 -8.31 -5.62
N LEU A 43 7.05 -7.79 -5.21
CA LEU A 43 6.74 -7.42 -3.83
C LEU A 43 6.15 -8.58 -3.01
N VAL A 44 5.80 -9.70 -3.66
CA VAL A 44 5.14 -10.84 -3.00
C VAL A 44 6.10 -11.67 -2.15
N GLN A 45 7.42 -11.56 -2.38
CA GLN A 45 8.41 -12.25 -1.53
C GLN A 45 8.35 -11.79 -0.06
N ASP A 46 7.90 -10.55 0.16
CA ASP A 46 7.64 -9.95 1.48
C ASP A 46 6.14 -9.76 1.75
N ALA A 47 5.26 -10.52 1.07
CA ALA A 47 3.82 -10.41 1.27
C ALA A 47 3.37 -10.97 2.63
N THR A 48 2.28 -10.39 3.12
CA THR A 48 1.50 -10.98 4.22
C THR A 48 0.94 -12.34 3.82
N GLN A 49 0.40 -13.10 4.79
CA GLN A 49 -0.25 -14.40 4.55
C GLN A 49 -1.40 -14.34 3.51
N CYS A 50 -1.88 -13.14 3.18
CA CYS A 50 -2.92 -12.90 2.18
C CYS A 50 -2.39 -12.55 0.78
N GLY A 51 -1.07 -12.63 0.54
CA GLY A 51 -0.47 -12.32 -0.77
C GLY A 51 -0.50 -10.83 -1.15
N VAL A 52 -0.64 -9.94 -0.16
CA VAL A 52 -0.65 -8.48 -0.34
C VAL A 52 0.67 -7.90 0.20
N PRO A 53 1.33 -6.96 -0.51
CA PRO A 53 2.57 -6.33 -0.06
C PRO A 53 2.42 -5.63 1.29
N PHE A 54 3.43 -5.77 2.15
CA PHE A 54 3.41 -5.25 3.51
C PHE A 54 3.09 -3.74 3.59
N LEU A 55 3.66 -2.91 2.71
CA LEU A 55 3.37 -1.47 2.73
C LEU A 55 1.89 -1.15 2.52
N VAL A 56 1.19 -1.93 1.69
CA VAL A 56 -0.24 -1.74 1.41
C VAL A 56 -1.04 -2.08 2.65
N THR A 57 -0.71 -3.21 3.29
CA THR A 57 -1.34 -3.63 4.53
C THR A 57 -1.16 -2.58 5.62
N GLN A 58 0.07 -2.08 5.82
CA GLN A 58 0.34 -1.03 6.82
C GLN A 58 -0.47 0.26 6.57
N MET A 59 -0.53 0.72 5.33
CA MET A 59 -1.31 1.92 4.97
C MET A 59 -2.81 1.70 5.21
N VAL A 60 -3.34 0.54 4.83
CA VAL A 60 -4.75 0.21 5.03
C VAL A 60 -5.07 0.09 6.52
N GLU A 61 -4.28 -0.63 7.31
CA GLU A 61 -4.47 -0.75 8.76
C GLU A 61 -4.48 0.61 9.45
N TYR A 62 -3.56 1.50 9.09
CA TYR A 62 -3.56 2.88 9.60
C TYR A 62 -4.88 3.61 9.24
N LEU A 63 -5.31 3.55 7.97
CA LEU A 63 -6.52 4.24 7.53
C LEU A 63 -7.80 3.61 8.11
N GLU A 64 -7.81 2.33 8.45
CA GLU A 64 -8.91 1.70 9.17
C GLU A 64 -9.01 2.17 10.63
N VAL A 65 -7.87 2.43 11.27
CA VAL A 65 -7.84 2.92 12.65
C VAL A 65 -8.15 4.41 12.73
N PHE A 66 -7.58 5.23 11.83
CA PHE A 66 -7.62 6.68 11.94
C PHE A 66 -8.48 7.37 10.87
N GLY A 67 -8.80 6.69 9.76
CA GLY A 67 -9.36 7.32 8.56
C GLY A 67 -10.86 7.10 8.33
N LEU A 68 -11.51 6.14 8.98
CA LEU A 68 -12.91 5.77 8.67
C LEU A 68 -13.90 6.94 8.79
N GLN A 69 -13.68 7.85 9.74
CA GLN A 69 -14.54 9.02 9.96
C GLN A 69 -13.93 10.32 9.43
N HIS A 70 -12.77 10.27 8.77
CA HIS A 70 -12.10 11.46 8.25
C HIS A 70 -12.82 11.99 7.02
N VAL A 71 -13.35 13.21 7.12
CA VAL A 71 -14.14 13.85 6.07
C VAL A 71 -13.35 13.96 4.78
N GLY A 72 -13.89 13.40 3.70
CA GLY A 72 -13.29 13.46 2.38
C GLY A 72 -12.04 12.59 2.22
N ILE A 73 -11.86 11.55 3.05
CA ILE A 73 -10.77 10.57 2.87
C ILE A 73 -10.66 10.11 1.40
N PHE A 74 -9.44 10.02 0.88
CA PHE A 74 -9.10 9.82 -0.53
C PHE A 74 -9.47 10.95 -1.50
N ARG A 75 -10.46 11.79 -1.21
CA ARG A 75 -10.79 12.97 -2.04
C ARG A 75 -9.83 14.14 -1.76
N ILE A 76 -9.52 14.38 -0.48
CA ILE A 76 -8.58 15.43 -0.09
C ILE A 76 -7.15 14.98 -0.37
N SER A 77 -6.36 15.88 -0.95
CA SER A 77 -4.95 15.66 -1.23
C SER A 77 -4.12 15.87 0.02
N GLY A 78 -3.26 14.91 0.33
CA GLY A 78 -2.29 15.01 1.42
C GLY A 78 -1.13 15.93 1.08
N SER A 79 -0.27 16.15 2.07
CA SER A 79 0.92 16.97 1.92
C SER A 79 1.89 16.33 0.93
N VAL A 80 2.15 17.02 -0.19
CA VAL A 80 3.09 16.55 -1.23
C VAL A 80 4.46 16.20 -0.64
N ASN A 81 4.94 17.01 0.30
CA ASN A 81 6.22 16.79 0.97
C ASN A 81 6.19 15.52 1.83
N LYS A 82 5.11 15.31 2.60
CA LYS A 82 4.96 14.12 3.45
C LYS A 82 4.82 12.85 2.62
N VAL A 83 4.03 12.89 1.54
CA VAL A 83 3.90 11.77 0.59
C VAL A 83 5.25 11.42 -0.01
N LYS A 84 6.04 12.42 -0.43
CA LYS A 84 7.39 12.21 -0.96
C LYS A 84 8.33 11.60 0.09
N GLU A 85 8.30 12.11 1.31
CA GLU A 85 9.10 11.61 2.44
C GLU A 85 8.77 10.14 2.74
N LEU A 86 7.49 9.80 2.91
CA LEU A 86 7.05 8.44 3.22
C LEU A 86 7.37 7.46 2.08
N LYS A 87 7.15 7.87 0.82
CA LYS A 87 7.52 7.09 -0.35
C LYS A 87 9.03 6.78 -0.36
N GLN A 88 9.85 7.79 -0.08
CA GLN A 88 11.29 7.62 -0.05
C GLN A 88 11.73 6.60 1.00
N LYS A 89 11.17 6.69 2.21
CA LYS A 89 11.44 5.72 3.29
C LYS A 89 11.08 4.29 2.88
N TYR A 90 9.90 4.10 2.29
CA TYR A 90 9.49 2.78 1.78
C TYR A 90 10.41 2.24 0.67
N ASN A 91 10.91 3.09 -0.21
CA ASN A 91 11.84 2.70 -1.28
C ASN A 91 13.27 2.41 -0.80
N GLN A 92 13.61 2.83 0.42
CA GLN A 92 14.90 2.59 1.05
C GLN A 92 14.83 1.41 2.04
N GLY A 93 13.71 0.67 2.08
CA GLY A 93 13.49 -0.38 3.06
C GLY A 93 13.43 0.11 4.52
N GLU A 94 13.28 1.42 4.75
CA GLU A 94 13.23 1.96 6.10
C GLU A 94 11.92 1.57 6.80
N LYS A 95 12.00 1.37 8.12
CA LYS A 95 10.81 1.16 8.94
C LYS A 95 9.99 2.45 8.99
N VAL A 96 8.80 2.42 8.40
CA VAL A 96 7.84 3.53 8.42
C VAL A 96 6.91 3.42 9.62
N ASP A 97 6.92 4.44 10.48
CA ASP A 97 6.00 4.57 11.61
C ASP A 97 4.87 5.55 11.26
N LEU A 98 3.75 5.01 10.77
CA LEU A 98 2.59 5.80 10.39
C LEU A 98 1.82 6.35 11.61
N ILE A 99 1.89 5.70 12.77
CA ILE A 99 1.15 6.11 13.97
C ILE A 99 1.66 7.47 14.46
N ASN A 100 2.99 7.63 14.50
CA ASN A 100 3.60 8.86 15.01
C ASN A 100 3.87 9.92 13.94
N HIS A 101 3.99 9.54 12.68
CA HIS A 101 4.43 10.45 11.61
C HIS A 101 3.49 10.55 10.41
N GLY A 102 2.45 9.72 10.36
CA GLY A 102 1.43 9.75 9.32
C GLY A 102 0.31 10.73 9.64
N ASP A 103 -0.32 11.22 8.56
CA ASP A 103 -1.63 11.87 8.60
C ASP A 103 -2.55 11.20 7.56
N VAL A 104 -3.86 11.25 7.79
CA VAL A 104 -4.84 10.51 7.00
C VAL A 104 -4.76 10.88 5.52
N ASP A 105 -4.67 12.17 5.19
CA ASP A 105 -4.69 12.64 3.80
C ASP A 105 -3.41 12.23 3.04
N SER A 106 -2.25 12.32 3.70
CA SER A 106 -0.98 11.89 3.12
C SER A 106 -0.89 10.38 2.95
N VAL A 107 -1.34 9.58 3.93
CA VAL A 107 -1.34 8.11 3.81
C VAL A 107 -2.35 7.65 2.75
N ALA A 108 -3.54 8.26 2.69
CA ALA A 108 -4.51 8.00 1.64
C ALA A 108 -3.96 8.36 0.24
N SER A 109 -3.25 9.48 0.14
CA SER A 109 -2.60 9.90 -1.12
C SER A 109 -1.45 8.98 -1.52
N LEU A 110 -0.69 8.48 -0.54
CA LEU A 110 0.41 7.55 -0.76
C LEU A 110 -0.12 6.18 -1.24
N LEU A 111 -1.21 5.68 -0.68
CA LEU A 111 -1.87 4.45 -1.15
C LEU A 111 -2.35 4.59 -2.60
N LYS A 112 -3.00 5.70 -2.95
CA LYS A 112 -3.40 5.99 -4.34
C LYS A 112 -2.18 6.04 -5.27
N LEU A 113 -1.10 6.66 -4.81
CA LEU A 113 0.15 6.78 -5.58
C LEU A 113 0.78 5.42 -5.84
N PHE A 114 0.77 4.52 -4.86
CA PHE A 114 1.27 3.15 -5.02
C PHE A 114 0.55 2.45 -6.18
N LEU A 115 -0.78 2.45 -6.17
CA LEU A 115 -1.59 1.82 -7.24
C LEU A 115 -1.33 2.47 -8.59
N LYS A 116 -1.24 3.81 -8.62
CA LYS A 116 -0.93 4.57 -9.83
C LYS A 116 0.48 4.31 -10.35
N GLU A 117 1.44 3.85 -9.56
CA GLU A 117 2.80 3.58 -10.02
C GLU A 117 3.06 2.13 -10.41
N LEU A 118 2.13 1.20 -10.15
CA LEU A 118 2.28 -0.20 -10.59
C LEU A 118 2.50 -0.27 -12.12
N PRO A 119 3.54 -0.96 -12.61
CA PRO A 119 3.91 -0.92 -14.03
C PRO A 119 2.85 -1.54 -14.95
N VAL A 120 2.02 -2.43 -14.43
CA VAL A 120 0.83 -2.98 -15.12
C VAL A 120 -0.41 -2.37 -14.49
N ALA A 121 -1.36 -1.93 -15.33
CA ALA A 121 -2.66 -1.48 -14.86
C ALA A 121 -3.36 -2.60 -14.09
N VAL A 122 -4.04 -2.25 -13.00
CA VAL A 122 -4.73 -3.25 -12.18
C VAL A 122 -5.88 -3.90 -12.97
N PHE A 123 -6.47 -3.16 -13.91
CA PHE A 123 -7.44 -3.66 -14.90
C PHE A 123 -6.93 -3.44 -16.33
N PRO A 124 -6.76 -4.49 -17.15
CA PRO A 124 -6.48 -4.37 -18.58
C PRO A 124 -7.66 -3.80 -19.39
N ASP A 125 -7.39 -3.06 -20.47
CA ASP A 125 -8.39 -2.38 -21.31
C ASP A 125 -9.42 -3.29 -22.02
N ASN A 126 -9.11 -4.57 -22.24
CA ASN A 126 -9.93 -5.49 -23.05
C ASN A 126 -10.99 -6.25 -22.25
N VAL A 127 -11.81 -5.53 -21.48
CA VAL A 127 -12.81 -6.12 -20.58
C VAL A 127 -14.16 -6.35 -21.26
N CYS A 128 -14.34 -7.54 -21.84
CA CYS A 128 -15.67 -8.00 -22.25
C CYS A 128 -16.49 -8.58 -21.07
N ASN A 129 -15.84 -8.99 -19.97
CA ASN A 129 -16.50 -9.50 -18.76
C ASN A 129 -15.57 -9.44 -17.52
N LEU A 130 -16.00 -8.76 -16.44
CA LEU A 130 -15.25 -8.59 -15.20
C LEU A 130 -14.87 -9.94 -14.53
N ARG A 131 -15.74 -10.95 -14.63
CA ARG A 131 -15.50 -12.27 -14.02
C ARG A 131 -14.41 -13.06 -14.74
N GLN A 132 -14.37 -12.97 -16.07
CA GLN A 132 -13.31 -13.59 -16.87
C GLN A 132 -11.98 -12.86 -16.67
N LEU A 133 -12.02 -11.53 -16.54
CA LEU A 133 -10.83 -10.72 -16.24
C LEU A 133 -10.18 -11.11 -14.91
N LEU A 134 -10.98 -11.21 -13.84
CA LEU A 134 -10.50 -11.62 -12.53
C LEU A 134 -9.88 -13.02 -12.57
N SER A 135 -10.41 -13.92 -13.42
CA SER A 135 -9.87 -15.28 -13.58
C SER A 135 -8.53 -15.31 -14.35
N CYS A 136 -8.23 -14.27 -15.14
CA CYS A 136 -7.02 -14.17 -15.95
C CYS A 136 -5.92 -13.30 -15.32
N LEU A 137 -6.23 -12.56 -14.25
CA LEU A 137 -5.26 -11.75 -13.52
C LEU A 137 -4.31 -12.65 -12.70
N PRO A 138 -3.01 -12.31 -12.58
CA PRO A 138 -2.12 -12.99 -11.66
C PRO A 138 -2.67 -12.97 -10.22
N GLU A 139 -2.39 -14.01 -9.45
CA GLU A 139 -2.92 -14.19 -8.09
C GLU A 139 -2.65 -12.97 -7.20
N ALA A 140 -1.45 -12.39 -7.28
CA ALA A 140 -1.08 -11.20 -6.52
C ALA A 140 -2.01 -10.00 -6.79
N HIS A 141 -2.39 -9.81 -8.07
CA HIS A 141 -3.30 -8.73 -8.47
C HIS A 141 -4.73 -8.98 -7.98
N GLN A 142 -5.19 -10.25 -8.02
CA GLN A 142 -6.49 -10.63 -7.47
C GLN A 142 -6.55 -10.38 -5.95
N ASN A 143 -5.51 -10.79 -5.23
CA ASN A 143 -5.42 -10.61 -3.78
C ASN A 143 -5.43 -9.12 -3.40
N LEU A 144 -4.64 -8.30 -4.10
CA LEU A 144 -4.62 -6.85 -3.90
C LEU A 144 -5.99 -6.21 -4.19
N LEU A 145 -6.63 -6.58 -5.29
CA LEU A 145 -7.96 -6.08 -5.66
C LEU A 145 -9.02 -6.46 -4.63
N GLN A 146 -9.04 -7.73 -4.20
CA GLN A 146 -10.00 -8.20 -3.20
C GLN A 146 -9.79 -7.48 -1.86
N PHE A 147 -8.53 -7.32 -1.44
CA PHE A 147 -8.16 -6.62 -0.22
C PHE A 147 -8.60 -5.14 -0.26
N LEU A 148 -8.27 -4.43 -1.34
CA LEU A 148 -8.68 -3.03 -1.51
C LEU A 148 -10.19 -2.87 -1.65
N SER A 149 -10.87 -3.77 -2.36
CA SER A 149 -12.32 -3.70 -2.53
C SER A 149 -13.05 -3.84 -1.19
N ALA A 150 -12.59 -4.77 -0.34
CA ALA A 150 -13.13 -4.94 1.01
C ALA A 150 -12.92 -3.68 1.87
N PHE A 151 -11.73 -3.10 1.81
CA PHE A 151 -11.40 -1.88 2.54
C PHE A 151 -12.20 -0.65 2.04
N LEU A 152 -12.31 -0.45 0.73
CA LEU A 152 -13.10 0.66 0.17
C LEU A 152 -14.59 0.52 0.47
N LEU A 153 -15.12 -0.72 0.47
CA LEU A 153 -16.49 -0.97 0.91
C LEU A 153 -16.67 -0.59 2.38
N LYS A 154 -15.72 -0.93 3.24
CA LYS A 154 -15.72 -0.51 4.65
C LYS A 154 -15.67 1.00 4.80
N ILE A 155 -14.87 1.74 4.02
CA ILE A 155 -14.89 3.21 4.03
C ILE A 155 -16.28 3.74 3.66
N ALA A 156 -16.91 3.15 2.64
CA ALA A 156 -18.24 3.55 2.17
C ALA A 156 -19.35 3.29 3.21
N THR A 157 -19.20 2.32 4.12
CA THR A 157 -20.16 2.13 5.23
C THR A 157 -20.16 3.30 6.23
N TYR A 158 -19.11 4.13 6.23
CA TYR A 158 -19.01 5.34 7.06
C TYR A 158 -19.33 6.62 6.27
N SER A 159 -19.91 6.49 5.07
CA SER A 159 -20.21 7.62 4.18
C SER A 159 -21.11 8.69 4.78
N ALA A 160 -21.94 8.35 5.77
CA ALA A 160 -22.73 9.32 6.54
C ALA A 160 -21.88 10.35 7.32
N VAL A 161 -20.62 10.01 7.65
CA VAL A 161 -19.68 10.87 8.39
C VAL A 161 -18.56 11.36 7.47
N ASN A 162 -17.92 10.45 6.73
CA ASN A 162 -16.77 10.80 5.90
C ASN A 162 -17.15 11.37 4.52
N PHE A 163 -18.44 11.32 4.13
CA PHE A 163 -19.00 11.79 2.86
C PHE A 163 -18.48 11.09 1.59
N MET A 164 -17.84 9.92 1.74
CA MET A 164 -17.29 9.13 0.64
C MET A 164 -18.15 7.90 0.39
N THR A 165 -19.14 8.01 -0.51
CA THR A 165 -19.91 6.86 -1.00
C THR A 165 -19.08 6.00 -1.95
N LEU A 166 -19.59 4.82 -2.32
CA LEU A 166 -18.90 3.93 -3.26
C LEU A 166 -18.72 4.59 -4.65
N GLU A 167 -19.70 5.39 -5.08
CA GLU A 167 -19.62 6.16 -6.34
C GLU A 167 -18.51 7.22 -6.27
N ASN A 168 -18.41 7.96 -5.15
CA ASN A 168 -17.35 8.94 -4.95
C ASN A 168 -15.96 8.28 -4.95
N LEU A 169 -15.83 7.12 -4.28
CA LEU A 169 -14.58 6.35 -4.25
C LEU A 169 -14.23 5.81 -5.64
N ALA A 170 -15.21 5.34 -6.42
CA ALA A 170 -14.97 4.85 -7.78
C ALA A 170 -14.42 5.95 -8.70
N VAL A 171 -14.92 7.18 -8.59
CA VAL A 171 -14.39 8.33 -9.35
C VAL A 171 -12.94 8.63 -8.96
N VAL A 172 -12.61 8.54 -7.67
CA VAL A 172 -11.25 8.82 -7.16
C VAL A 172 -10.25 7.73 -7.57
N PHE A 173 -10.63 6.46 -7.50
CA PHE A 173 -9.74 5.33 -7.76
C PHE A 173 -9.72 4.89 -9.22
N GLY A 174 -10.75 5.20 -10.02
CA GLY A 174 -10.85 4.83 -11.43
C GLY A 174 -9.56 5.13 -12.22
N PRO A 175 -9.08 6.37 -12.25
CA PRO A 175 -7.85 6.72 -12.97
C PRO A 175 -6.59 5.99 -12.51
N ALA A 176 -6.53 5.53 -11.25
CA ALA A 176 -5.39 4.79 -10.73
C ALA A 176 -5.46 3.29 -11.06
N LEU A 177 -6.67 2.74 -11.28
CA LEU A 177 -6.90 1.32 -11.49
C LEU A 177 -6.98 0.93 -12.98
N PHE A 178 -7.43 1.82 -13.87
CA PHE A 178 -7.68 1.59 -15.30
C PHE A 178 -6.76 2.42 -16.22
N LYS A 179 -5.45 2.42 -15.96
CA LYS A 179 -4.49 3.25 -16.71
C LYS A 179 -4.58 3.12 -18.22
#